data_AF-A0A562S2H1-F1
#
_entry.id   AF-A0A562S2H1-F1
#
_cell.length_a   1.000
_cell.length_b   1.000
_cell.length_c   1.000
_cell.angle_alpha   90.00
_cell.angle_beta   90.00
_cell.angle_gamma   90.00
#
_symmetry.space_group_name_H-M   'P 1'
#
loop_
_entity.id
_entity.type
_entity.pdbx_description
1 polymer ?
#
loop_
_entity_poly.entity_id
_entity_poly.type
_entity_poly.pdbx_seq_one_letter_code
_entity_poly.pdbx_strand_id
1 'polypeptide(L)'
;MKNLISEKYRVLFFFIVLVIICIFFLMFFLNQKSVKLPRNAEQKSSESFTFFDVGENTVLTKAKLKDLRRILGQHRLENLTPVYLDFVHRGWLAKYFPDLEAFDIVFEKPRLRDPIASNTIKLHYRYAHQKNIPFRDIRFVFSRYTNKPLLLFLRLPGDGNIVINNLKNTHGMPQTIENVKIPGPGPVYFWERGEDLLVTSVLSDRYGKPETHIFIFYGKNAEIFKQTIMEKYPEPDIKTGF
;
A
#
# COMPACT_ATOMS: atom_id res chain seq x y z
N MET A 1 9.93 19.29 -62.74
CA MET A 1 10.98 18.25 -62.68
C MET A 1 12.09 18.72 -61.75
N LYS A 2 12.42 17.88 -60.76
CA LYS A 2 13.67 17.81 -59.97
C LYS A 2 14.02 19.00 -59.06
N ASN A 3 13.40 18.96 -57.88
CA ASN A 3 13.98 19.21 -56.54
C ASN A 3 15.43 19.74 -56.51
N LEU A 4 15.57 21.06 -56.49
CA LEU A 4 16.83 21.77 -56.25
C LEU A 4 17.07 22.04 -54.75
N ILE A 5 16.82 21.05 -53.90
CA ILE A 5 17.34 21.09 -52.53
C ILE A 5 18.64 20.29 -52.57
N SER A 6 19.77 21.00 -52.54
CA SER A 6 21.09 20.38 -52.53
C SER A 6 21.15 19.32 -51.41
N GLU A 7 21.83 18.21 -51.65
CA GLU A 7 21.98 17.10 -50.69
C GLU A 7 22.39 17.59 -49.29
N LYS A 8 23.23 18.64 -49.24
CA LYS A 8 23.69 19.28 -48.00
C LYS A 8 22.54 19.88 -47.19
N TYR A 9 21.55 20.50 -47.86
CA TYR A 9 20.37 21.06 -47.19
C TYR A 9 19.39 19.99 -46.73
N ARG A 10 19.34 18.82 -47.39
CA ARG A 10 18.52 17.68 -46.93
C ARG A 10 19.08 17.06 -45.66
N VAL A 11 20.39 16.87 -45.60
CA VAL A 11 21.08 16.36 -44.40
C VAL A 11 20.93 17.35 -43.25
N LEU A 12 21.16 18.65 -43.51
CA LEU A 12 20.99 19.70 -42.50
C LEU A 12 19.55 19.76 -41.98
N PHE A 13 18.55 19.70 -42.87
CA PHE A 13 17.14 19.69 -42.50
C PHE A 13 16.76 18.45 -41.67
N PHE A 14 17.29 17.27 -42.01
CA PHE A 14 17.07 16.05 -41.23
C PHE A 14 17.59 16.17 -39.80
N PHE A 15 18.80 16.72 -39.60
CA PHE A 15 19.35 16.95 -38.26
C PHE A 15 18.55 17.99 -37.46
N ILE A 16 18.07 19.05 -38.10
CA ILE A 16 17.20 20.05 -37.44
C ILE A 16 15.90 19.40 -36.95
N VAL A 17 15.25 18.58 -37.79
CA VAL A 17 14.02 17.86 -37.41
C VAL A 17 14.29 16.87 -36.27
N LEU A 18 15.41 16.14 -36.32
CA LEU A 18 15.80 15.21 -35.26
C LEU A 18 15.99 15.92 -33.91
N VAL A 19 16.68 17.07 -33.92
CA VAL A 19 16.89 17.88 -32.71
C VAL A 19 15.56 18.40 -32.16
N ILE A 20 14.64 18.86 -33.01
CA ILE A 20 13.30 19.29 -32.59
C ILE A 20 12.53 18.14 -31.94
N ILE A 21 12.57 16.94 -32.53
CA ILE A 21 11.92 15.73 -31.97
C ILE A 21 12.54 15.38 -30.61
N CYS A 22 13.87 15.41 -30.48
CA CYS A 22 14.56 15.16 -29.22
C CYS A 22 14.19 16.19 -28.15
N ILE A 23 14.12 17.48 -28.49
CA ILE A 23 13.68 18.54 -27.57
C ILE A 23 12.22 18.33 -27.16
N PHE A 24 11.35 17.94 -28.10
CA PHE A 24 9.95 17.65 -27.82
C PHE A 24 9.79 16.44 -26.90
N PHE A 25 10.59 15.38 -27.11
CA PHE A 25 10.65 14.22 -26.22
C PHE A 25 11.19 14.59 -24.84
N LEU A 26 12.24 15.40 -24.77
CA LEU A 26 12.82 15.89 -23.51
C LEU A 26 11.81 16.73 -22.74
N MET A 27 11.10 17.64 -23.41
CA MET A 27 10.02 18.44 -22.84
C MET A 27 8.85 17.55 -22.38
N PHE A 28 8.50 16.50 -23.12
CA PHE A 28 7.45 15.55 -22.72
C PHE A 28 7.84 14.76 -21.46
N PHE A 29 9.10 14.34 -21.33
CA PHE A 29 9.61 13.68 -20.12
C PHE A 29 9.78 14.63 -18.93
N LEU A 30 10.25 15.86 -19.16
CA LEU A 30 10.37 16.89 -18.12
C LEU A 30 9.00 17.38 -17.63
N ASN A 31 7.97 17.31 -18.47
CA ASN A 31 6.60 17.71 -18.15
C ASN A 31 5.74 16.55 -17.64
N GLN A 32 6.31 15.37 -17.37
CA GLN A 32 5.72 14.46 -16.40
C GLN A 32 5.76 15.15 -15.03
N LYS A 33 4.72 15.95 -14.76
CA LYS A 33 4.44 16.46 -13.42
C LYS A 33 4.55 15.29 -12.47
N SER A 34 5.52 15.37 -11.54
CA SER A 34 5.51 14.53 -10.37
C SER A 34 4.10 14.58 -9.80
N VAL A 35 3.48 13.41 -9.65
CA VAL A 35 2.16 13.30 -9.04
C VAL A 35 2.33 13.82 -7.63
N LYS A 36 2.01 15.10 -7.43
CA LYS A 36 1.86 15.70 -6.12
C LYS A 36 0.63 15.01 -5.55
N LEU A 37 0.85 13.94 -4.79
CA LEU A 37 -0.13 13.44 -3.83
C LEU A 37 -0.65 14.67 -3.09
N PRO A 38 -1.98 14.82 -2.90
CA PRO A 38 -2.52 15.97 -2.19
C PRO A 38 -1.84 16.04 -0.83
N ARG A 39 -1.01 17.07 -0.65
CA ARG A 39 -0.48 17.45 0.65
C ARG A 39 -1.65 18.10 1.36
N ASN A 40 -2.49 17.27 1.99
CA ASN A 40 -3.55 17.79 2.85
C ASN A 40 -2.89 18.54 4.00
N ALA A 41 -3.49 19.70 4.28
CA ALA A 41 -3.01 20.77 5.15
C ALA A 41 -2.48 20.27 6.50
N GLU A 42 -1.49 20.98 7.02
CA GLU A 42 -1.02 20.97 8.43
C GLU A 42 -1.52 19.76 9.23
N GLN A 43 -0.79 18.66 9.13
CA GLN A 43 -1.05 17.46 9.90
C GLN A 43 -0.65 17.75 11.35
N LYS A 44 -1.53 18.47 12.07
CA LYS A 44 -1.64 18.49 13.52
C LYS A 44 -1.44 17.04 13.96
N SER A 45 -0.48 16.80 14.87
CA SER A 45 0.03 15.47 15.23
C SER A 45 -1.11 14.46 15.42
N SER A 46 -1.46 13.77 14.33
CA SER A 46 -2.43 12.70 14.33
C SER A 46 -1.77 11.53 15.05
N GLU A 47 -2.42 11.01 16.08
CA GLU A 47 -1.99 9.82 16.82
C GLU A 47 -1.92 8.57 15.93
N SER A 48 -2.40 8.64 14.68
CA SER A 48 -2.47 7.55 13.71
C SER A 48 -1.87 7.93 12.34
N PHE A 49 -1.60 6.94 11.50
CA PHE A 49 -1.25 7.13 10.09
C PHE A 49 -2.49 7.37 9.22
N THR A 50 -2.33 8.11 8.12
CA THR A 50 -3.44 8.37 7.18
C THR A 50 -2.93 8.36 5.75
N PHE A 51 -3.62 7.60 4.89
CA PHE A 51 -3.35 7.52 3.45
C PHE A 51 -4.67 7.60 2.69
N PHE A 52 -4.73 8.44 1.65
CA PHE A 52 -5.96 8.70 0.88
C PHE A 52 -7.16 9.10 1.76
N ASP A 53 -6.90 9.88 2.81
CA ASP A 53 -7.89 10.27 3.83
C ASP A 53 -8.57 9.06 4.51
N VAL A 54 -7.84 7.96 4.62
CA VAL A 54 -8.17 6.79 5.44
C VAL A 54 -7.11 6.67 6.52
N GLY A 55 -7.52 6.92 7.76
CA GLY A 55 -6.77 6.65 9.00
C GLY A 55 -7.65 5.89 10.01
N GLU A 56 -7.13 5.61 11.20
CA GLU A 56 -7.76 4.75 12.22
C GLU A 56 -9.26 5.03 12.44
N ASN A 57 -9.65 6.31 12.53
CA ASN A 57 -11.05 6.71 12.81
C ASN A 57 -11.96 6.78 11.59
N THR A 58 -11.46 6.40 10.41
CA THR A 58 -12.24 6.45 9.17
C THR A 58 -13.29 5.35 9.14
N VAL A 59 -14.56 5.74 9.04
CA VAL A 59 -15.66 4.79 8.85
C VAL A 59 -15.94 4.60 7.35
N LEU A 60 -16.00 3.35 6.91
CA LEU A 60 -16.34 2.98 5.54
C LEU A 60 -17.83 3.24 5.28
N THR A 61 -18.14 4.41 4.75
CA THR A 61 -19.48 4.80 4.30
C THR A 61 -19.59 4.74 2.78
N LYS A 62 -20.82 4.83 2.25
CA LYS A 62 -21.05 5.00 0.80
C LYS A 62 -20.35 6.24 0.24
N ALA A 63 -20.30 7.33 1.03
CA ALA A 63 -19.61 8.56 0.66
C ALA A 63 -18.09 8.32 0.57
N LYS A 64 -17.48 7.72 1.61
CA LYS A 64 -16.05 7.38 1.61
C LYS A 64 -15.70 6.44 0.45
N LEU A 65 -16.55 5.47 0.14
CA LEU A 65 -16.37 4.57 -1.02
C LEU A 65 -16.40 5.33 -2.36
N LYS A 66 -17.30 6.32 -2.50
CA LYS A 66 -17.37 7.19 -3.68
C LYS A 66 -16.12 8.06 -3.81
N ASP A 67 -15.62 8.60 -2.70
CA ASP A 67 -14.38 9.40 -2.68
C ASP A 67 -13.17 8.59 -3.09
N LEU A 68 -13.00 7.40 -2.50
CA LEU A 68 -11.94 6.49 -2.89
C LEU A 68 -12.05 6.09 -4.37
N ARG A 69 -13.26 5.82 -4.88
CA ARG A 69 -13.46 5.52 -6.31
C ARG A 69 -13.08 6.71 -7.21
N ARG A 70 -13.36 7.94 -6.79
CA ARG A 70 -12.98 9.15 -7.53
C ARG A 70 -11.47 9.30 -7.62
N ILE A 71 -10.75 9.02 -6.53
CA ILE A 71 -9.29 9.17 -6.44
C ILE A 71 -8.59 7.98 -7.11
N LEU A 72 -8.92 6.76 -6.69
CA LEU A 72 -8.20 5.52 -7.01
C LEU A 72 -8.77 4.75 -8.21
N GLY A 73 -9.94 5.15 -8.73
CA GLY A 73 -10.62 4.43 -9.80
C GLY A 73 -11.49 3.27 -9.29
N GLN A 74 -11.77 2.30 -10.17
CA GLN A 74 -12.64 1.17 -9.82
C GLN A 74 -11.93 0.21 -8.86
N HIS A 75 -12.69 -0.30 -7.88
CA HIS A 75 -12.25 -1.36 -6.97
C HIS A 75 -12.99 -2.65 -7.23
N ARG A 76 -12.34 -3.76 -6.89
CA ARG A 76 -13.02 -5.01 -6.57
C ARG A 76 -13.34 -5.03 -5.08
N LEU A 77 -14.60 -5.32 -4.76
CA LEU A 77 -15.06 -5.53 -3.39
C LEU A 77 -15.00 -7.03 -3.09
N GLU A 78 -14.29 -7.39 -2.04
CA GLU A 78 -14.15 -8.77 -1.57
C GLU A 78 -14.73 -8.85 -0.15
N ASN A 79 -15.75 -9.69 0.02
CA ASN A 79 -16.35 -9.94 1.33
C ASN A 79 -15.69 -11.15 1.97
N LEU A 80 -15.79 -11.23 3.29
CA LEU A 80 -15.42 -12.43 4.03
C LEU A 80 -13.95 -12.85 3.75
N THR A 81 -13.03 -11.89 3.75
CA THR A 81 -11.64 -12.10 3.34
C THR A 81 -10.73 -12.26 4.57
N PRO A 82 -9.89 -13.30 4.63
CA PRO A 82 -8.86 -13.41 5.66
C PRO A 82 -7.91 -12.22 5.63
N VAL A 83 -7.46 -11.81 6.81
CA VAL A 83 -6.50 -10.71 6.97
C VAL A 83 -5.12 -11.35 7.09
N TYR A 84 -4.25 -11.10 6.11
CA TYR A 84 -2.88 -11.63 6.13
C TYR A 84 -1.92 -10.53 6.57
N LEU A 85 -1.20 -10.74 7.66
CA LEU A 85 -0.22 -9.78 8.18
C LEU A 85 1.21 -10.09 7.71
N ASP A 86 1.45 -11.30 7.18
CA ASP A 86 2.73 -11.76 6.61
C ASP A 86 3.08 -11.09 5.26
N PHE A 87 3.29 -9.77 5.25
CA PHE A 87 3.54 -9.00 4.02
C PHE A 87 5.00 -9.05 3.53
N VAL A 88 5.96 -9.39 4.40
CA VAL A 88 7.38 -9.50 4.02
C VAL A 88 7.74 -10.93 3.62
N HIS A 89 7.65 -11.86 4.56
CA HIS A 89 7.79 -13.30 4.36
C HIS A 89 7.10 -14.02 5.50
N ARG A 90 6.80 -15.31 5.35
CA ARG A 90 6.15 -16.07 6.43
C ARG A 90 6.95 -16.01 7.73
N GLY A 91 6.31 -15.71 8.85
CA GLY A 91 6.91 -15.69 10.19
C GLY A 91 7.82 -14.49 10.48
N TRP A 92 7.81 -13.46 9.63
CA TRP A 92 8.56 -12.24 9.88
C TRP A 92 7.98 -11.45 11.07
N LEU A 93 6.66 -11.47 11.24
CA LEU A 93 5.98 -10.83 12.37
C LEU A 93 6.40 -11.42 13.70
N ALA A 94 6.31 -12.74 13.86
CA ALA A 94 6.73 -13.41 15.10
C ALA A 94 8.17 -13.05 15.50
N LYS A 95 9.04 -12.84 14.50
CA LYS A 95 10.44 -12.47 14.75
C LYS A 95 10.66 -11.01 15.15
N TYR A 96 9.95 -10.07 14.52
CA TYR A 96 10.26 -8.64 14.65
C TYR A 96 9.16 -7.80 15.33
N PHE A 97 7.94 -8.30 15.32
CA PHE A 97 6.74 -7.71 15.93
C PHE A 97 5.95 -8.81 16.65
N PRO A 98 6.53 -9.46 17.69
CA PRO A 98 5.90 -10.60 18.35
C PRO A 98 4.53 -10.26 18.97
N ASP A 99 4.34 -9.02 19.42
CA ASP A 99 3.05 -8.56 19.95
C ASP A 99 1.93 -8.57 18.88
N LEU A 100 2.31 -8.54 17.60
CA LEU A 100 1.38 -8.62 16.49
C LEU A 100 1.04 -10.06 16.06
N GLU A 101 1.78 -11.07 16.54
CA GLU A 101 1.57 -12.48 16.20
C GLU A 101 0.19 -12.98 16.66
N ALA A 102 -0.30 -12.47 17.79
CA ALA A 102 -1.63 -12.81 18.30
C ALA A 102 -2.74 -12.44 17.31
N PHE A 103 -2.59 -11.32 16.57
CA PHE A 103 -3.53 -10.94 15.53
C PHE A 103 -3.44 -11.87 14.33
N ASP A 104 -2.23 -12.23 13.93
CA ASP A 104 -2.00 -13.12 12.78
C ASP A 104 -2.66 -14.49 13.04
N ILE A 105 -2.53 -15.03 14.25
CA ILE A 105 -3.21 -16.27 14.65
C ILE A 105 -4.74 -16.14 14.53
N VAL A 106 -5.32 -15.05 15.03
CA VAL A 106 -6.78 -14.84 15.01
C VAL A 106 -7.29 -14.55 13.59
N PHE A 107 -6.47 -13.92 12.75
CA PHE A 107 -6.84 -13.51 11.40
C PHE A 107 -6.61 -14.60 10.35
N GLU A 108 -5.56 -15.42 10.51
CA GLU A 108 -5.20 -16.47 9.56
C GLU A 108 -5.88 -17.81 9.87
N LYS A 109 -6.14 -18.16 11.14
CA LYS A 109 -6.74 -19.46 11.47
C LYS A 109 -8.25 -19.39 11.36
N PRO A 110 -8.87 -19.98 10.32
CA PRO A 110 -10.31 -20.17 10.32
C PRO A 110 -10.57 -21.26 11.36
N ARG A 111 -11.09 -20.89 12.53
CA ARG A 111 -11.71 -21.86 13.43
C ARG A 111 -12.78 -22.58 12.60
N LEU A 112 -12.52 -23.86 12.33
CA LEU A 112 -13.39 -24.87 11.74
C LEU A 112 -14.67 -24.31 11.07
N ARG A 113 -14.64 -24.20 9.73
CA ARG A 113 -15.82 -23.96 8.85
C ARG A 113 -16.55 -22.62 8.96
N ASP A 114 -16.13 -21.70 9.80
CA ASP A 114 -16.91 -20.47 10.04
C ASP A 114 -16.19 -19.20 9.52
N PRO A 115 -16.87 -18.30 8.78
CA PRO A 115 -16.27 -17.10 8.18
C PRO A 115 -16.01 -15.96 9.19
N ILE A 116 -15.70 -16.31 10.44
CA ILE A 116 -15.58 -15.40 11.58
C ILE A 116 -14.34 -14.49 11.46
N ALA A 117 -13.16 -15.08 11.31
CA ALA A 117 -11.90 -14.36 11.07
C ALA A 117 -11.95 -13.56 9.74
N SER A 118 -12.83 -14.00 8.87
CA SER A 118 -13.09 -13.40 7.58
C SER A 118 -14.04 -12.21 7.63
N ASN A 119 -14.71 -11.85 8.75
CA ASN A 119 -15.77 -10.81 8.78
C ASN A 119 -15.27 -9.37 8.52
N THR A 120 -14.76 -9.16 7.32
CA THR A 120 -14.06 -8.01 6.82
C THR A 120 -14.57 -7.67 5.42
N ILE A 121 -14.32 -6.44 5.01
CA ILE A 121 -14.50 -5.97 3.64
C ILE A 121 -13.13 -5.54 3.13
N LYS A 122 -12.70 -6.10 2.01
CA LYS A 122 -11.49 -5.67 1.32
C LYS A 122 -11.84 -4.90 0.06
N LEU A 123 -11.30 -3.68 -0.05
CA LEU A 123 -11.36 -2.86 -1.26
C LEU A 123 -10.01 -2.96 -1.97
N HIS A 124 -10.02 -3.49 -3.18
CA HIS A 124 -8.81 -3.79 -3.94
C HIS A 124 -8.78 -2.99 -5.24
N TYR A 125 -7.82 -2.07 -5.36
CA TYR A 125 -7.63 -1.20 -6.53
C TYR A 125 -6.37 -1.62 -7.28
N ARG A 126 -6.54 -2.35 -8.39
CA ARG A 126 -5.43 -2.83 -9.26
C ARG A 126 -5.05 -1.86 -10.38
N TYR A 127 -5.92 -0.90 -10.65
CA TYR A 127 -5.85 -0.04 -11.83
C TYR A 127 -5.75 1.43 -11.47
N ALA A 128 -5.24 1.75 -10.27
CA ALA A 128 -5.04 3.13 -9.83
C ALA A 128 -4.11 3.91 -10.78
N HIS A 129 -3.17 3.22 -11.46
CA HIS A 129 -2.35 3.80 -12.52
C HIS A 129 -3.15 4.43 -13.68
N GLN A 130 -4.38 3.96 -13.96
CA GLN A 130 -5.27 4.59 -14.94
C GLN A 130 -5.77 5.97 -14.50
N LYS A 131 -5.61 6.30 -13.20
CA LYS A 131 -5.85 7.62 -12.61
C LYS A 131 -4.56 8.41 -12.41
N ASN A 132 -3.48 8.04 -13.08
CA ASN A 132 -2.13 8.63 -12.92
C ASN A 132 -1.61 8.51 -11.48
N ILE A 133 -1.96 7.43 -10.78
CA ILE A 133 -1.46 7.14 -9.44
C ILE A 133 -0.39 6.05 -9.54
N PRO A 134 0.80 6.21 -8.92
CA PRO A 134 1.94 5.30 -9.15
C PRO A 134 1.79 3.90 -8.53
N PHE A 135 0.70 3.63 -7.82
CA PHE A 135 0.47 2.34 -7.17
C PHE A 135 -0.12 1.31 -8.14
N ARG A 136 0.49 0.11 -8.16
CA ARG A 136 0.01 -1.06 -8.90
C ARG A 136 -1.09 -1.81 -8.15
N ASP A 137 -0.98 -1.85 -6.82
CA ASP A 137 -1.94 -2.53 -5.96
C ASP A 137 -2.15 -1.71 -4.70
N ILE A 138 -3.42 -1.46 -4.38
CA ILE A 138 -3.88 -0.82 -3.15
C ILE A 138 -4.98 -1.69 -2.57
N ARG A 139 -4.79 -2.15 -1.34
CA ARG A 139 -5.74 -2.99 -0.61
C ARG A 139 -6.06 -2.32 0.72
N PHE A 140 -7.31 -1.90 0.89
CA PHE A 140 -7.83 -1.55 2.21
C PHE A 140 -8.60 -2.73 2.76
N VAL A 141 -8.40 -3.07 4.04
CA VAL A 141 -9.21 -4.07 4.75
C VAL A 141 -9.90 -3.39 5.91
N PHE A 142 -11.23 -3.53 5.98
CA PHE A 142 -12.08 -2.96 7.02
C PHE A 142 -12.76 -4.08 7.82
N SER A 143 -12.94 -3.87 9.11
CA SER A 143 -13.80 -4.71 9.96
C SER A 143 -15.26 -4.50 9.56
N ARG A 144 -16.04 -5.57 9.40
CA ARG A 144 -17.50 -5.46 9.20
C ARG A 144 -18.26 -5.18 10.49
N TYR A 145 -17.63 -5.34 11.66
CA TYR A 145 -18.27 -5.00 12.94
C TYR A 145 -18.30 -3.49 13.17
N THR A 146 -17.21 -2.79 12.83
CA THR A 146 -17.06 -1.35 13.11
C THR A 146 -17.03 -0.48 11.85
N ASN A 147 -16.89 -1.09 10.67
CA ASN A 147 -16.59 -0.40 9.41
C ASN A 147 -15.30 0.45 9.45
N LYS A 148 -14.41 0.21 10.42
CA LYS A 148 -13.12 0.91 10.54
C LYS A 148 -11.98 0.09 9.92
N PRO A 149 -10.89 0.75 9.45
CA PRO A 149 -9.80 0.06 8.78
C PRO A 149 -9.02 -0.80 9.78
N LEU A 150 -8.66 -2.00 9.32
CA LEU A 150 -7.73 -2.92 9.98
C LEU A 150 -6.35 -2.81 9.35
N LEU A 151 -6.31 -2.77 8.01
CA LEU A 151 -5.07 -2.72 7.25
C LEU A 151 -5.17 -1.81 6.02
N LEU A 152 -4.02 -1.26 5.64
CA LEU A 152 -3.75 -0.79 4.29
C LEU A 152 -2.48 -1.42 3.75
N PHE A 153 -2.53 -1.88 2.51
CA PHE A 153 -1.37 -2.35 1.77
C PHE A 153 -1.26 -1.60 0.44
N LEU A 154 -0.07 -1.12 0.13
CA LEU A 154 0.27 -0.42 -1.10
C LEU A 154 1.48 -1.08 -1.74
N ARG A 155 1.47 -1.12 -3.07
CA ARG A 155 2.55 -1.65 -3.89
C ARG A 155 2.83 -0.72 -5.05
N LEU A 156 4.08 -0.36 -5.25
CA LEU A 156 4.49 0.48 -6.36
C LEU A 156 5.85 0.07 -6.92
N PRO A 157 6.07 0.22 -8.24
CA PRO A 157 7.32 -0.17 -8.88
C PRO A 157 8.46 0.72 -8.42
N GLY A 158 9.67 0.16 -8.36
CA GLY A 158 10.90 0.91 -8.14
C GLY A 158 11.62 0.55 -6.86
N ASP A 159 12.77 1.20 -6.71
CA ASP A 159 13.78 0.98 -5.65
C ASP A 159 13.41 1.61 -4.29
N GLY A 160 12.23 2.21 -4.18
CA GLY A 160 11.73 2.80 -2.94
C GLY A 160 12.39 4.10 -2.52
N ASN A 161 13.42 4.60 -3.20
CA ASN A 161 14.19 5.77 -2.75
C ASN A 161 13.29 7.00 -2.54
N ILE A 162 12.48 7.34 -3.53
CA ILE A 162 11.54 8.48 -3.45
C ILE A 162 10.48 8.24 -2.37
N VAL A 163 9.98 7.01 -2.27
CA VAL A 163 8.89 6.63 -1.35
C VAL A 163 9.37 6.71 0.09
N ILE A 164 10.48 6.04 0.40
CA ILE A 164 11.09 6.00 1.73
C ILE A 164 11.49 7.41 2.17
N ASN A 165 12.07 8.22 1.28
CA ASN A 165 12.40 9.61 1.59
C ASN A 165 11.16 10.45 1.88
N ASN A 166 10.06 10.25 1.13
CA ASN A 166 8.80 10.94 1.43
C ASN A 166 8.21 10.50 2.78
N LEU A 167 8.28 9.21 3.11
CA LEU A 167 7.85 8.71 4.42
C LEU A 167 8.71 9.28 5.55
N LYS A 168 10.03 9.35 5.38
CA LYS A 168 10.96 10.02 6.32
C LYS A 168 10.57 11.47 6.55
N ASN A 169 10.30 12.20 5.47
CA ASN A 169 9.89 13.61 5.55
C ASN A 169 8.52 13.81 6.23
N THR A 170 7.63 12.83 6.10
CA THR A 170 6.24 12.92 6.62
C THR A 170 6.11 12.40 8.05
N HIS A 171 6.89 11.39 8.41
CA HIS A 171 6.75 10.63 9.64
C HIS A 171 7.98 10.69 10.57
N GLY A 172 9.06 11.36 10.16
CA GLY A 172 10.33 11.40 10.89
C GLY A 172 11.23 10.22 10.54
N MET A 173 12.35 10.07 11.25
CA MET A 173 13.27 8.96 11.00
C MET A 173 12.64 7.62 11.41
N PRO A 174 12.67 6.59 10.54
CA PRO A 174 12.17 5.27 10.87
C PRO A 174 13.11 4.52 11.81
N GLN A 175 12.54 3.57 12.54
CA GLN A 175 13.31 2.43 13.02
C GLN A 175 13.63 1.50 11.84
N THR A 176 14.77 0.83 11.89
CA THR A 176 15.30 0.06 10.76
C THR A 176 15.68 -1.34 11.21
N ILE A 177 15.25 -2.35 10.45
CA ILE A 177 15.65 -3.74 10.64
C ILE A 177 16.57 -4.12 9.49
N GLU A 178 17.85 -4.22 9.81
CA GLU A 178 18.89 -4.63 8.88
C GLU A 178 18.90 -6.15 8.66
N ASN A 179 19.44 -6.59 7.52
CA ASN A 179 19.71 -8.00 7.22
C ASN A 179 18.49 -8.93 7.31
N VAL A 180 17.28 -8.43 7.02
CA VAL A 180 16.09 -9.27 6.94
C VAL A 180 16.21 -10.15 5.69
N LYS A 181 15.95 -11.45 5.83
CA LYS A 181 15.96 -12.40 4.70
C LYS A 181 14.70 -12.20 3.84
N ILE A 182 14.71 -11.16 3.03
CA ILE A 182 13.63 -10.80 2.11
C ILE A 182 14.07 -11.04 0.67
N PRO A 183 13.15 -11.32 -0.26
CA PRO A 183 13.48 -11.43 -1.68
C PRO A 183 13.69 -10.05 -2.30
N GLY A 184 14.50 -9.17 -1.71
CA GLY A 184 14.70 -7.80 -2.18
C GLY A 184 15.88 -7.11 -1.50
N PRO A 185 16.33 -5.97 -2.06
CA PRO A 185 17.46 -5.24 -1.51
C PRO A 185 17.05 -4.38 -0.32
N GLY A 186 17.98 -4.24 0.63
CA GLY A 186 17.90 -3.23 1.69
C GLY A 186 17.12 -3.64 2.94
N PRO A 187 17.05 -2.74 3.92
CA PRO A 187 16.40 -3.02 5.19
C PRO A 187 14.89 -2.84 5.12
N VAL A 188 14.23 -3.29 6.17
CA VAL A 188 12.83 -2.96 6.46
C VAL A 188 12.80 -1.70 7.33
N TYR A 189 12.02 -0.71 6.93
CA TYR A 189 11.83 0.54 7.69
C TYR A 189 10.44 0.56 8.31
N PHE A 190 10.33 1.03 9.55
CA PHE A 190 9.05 1.14 10.22
C PHE A 190 8.93 2.37 11.12
N TRP A 191 7.67 2.76 11.37
CA TRP A 191 7.28 3.83 12.26
C TRP A 191 6.11 3.34 13.11
N GLU A 192 6.10 3.76 14.37
CA GLU A 192 5.03 3.51 15.31
C GLU A 192 4.36 4.84 15.68
N ARG A 193 3.04 4.84 15.79
CA ARG A 193 2.26 5.95 16.32
C ARG A 193 1.11 5.39 17.15
N GLY A 194 1.18 5.56 18.46
CA GLY A 194 0.26 4.88 19.37
C GLY A 194 0.33 3.37 19.14
N GLU A 195 -0.82 2.76 18.83
CA GLU A 195 -0.94 1.32 18.53
C GLU A 195 -0.79 1.00 17.03
N ASP A 196 -0.62 2.01 16.18
CA ASP A 196 -0.51 1.81 14.74
C ASP A 196 0.94 1.58 14.30
N LEU A 197 1.11 0.71 13.31
CA LEU A 197 2.40 0.37 12.72
C LEU A 197 2.38 0.65 11.22
N LEU A 198 3.33 1.46 10.75
CA LEU A 198 3.63 1.67 9.33
C LEU A 198 4.95 0.97 9.02
N VAL A 199 4.97 0.11 8.00
CA VAL A 199 6.18 -0.59 7.55
C VAL A 199 6.36 -0.43 6.05
N THR A 200 7.60 -0.28 5.61
CA THR A 200 7.94 -0.28 4.19
C THR A 200 9.23 -1.06 3.92
N SER A 201 9.26 -1.73 2.77
CA SER A 201 10.43 -2.48 2.30
C SER A 201 10.44 -2.54 0.79
N VAL A 202 11.63 -2.73 0.21
CA VAL A 202 11.78 -3.03 -1.22
C VAL A 202 11.87 -4.55 -1.37
N LEU A 203 10.95 -5.12 -2.13
CA LEU A 203 10.89 -6.54 -2.46
C LEU A 203 11.03 -6.72 -3.97
N SER A 204 11.49 -7.88 -4.42
CA SER A 204 11.50 -8.22 -5.83
C SER A 204 10.14 -8.77 -6.21
N ASP A 205 9.59 -8.29 -7.34
CA ASP A 205 8.42 -8.87 -7.94
C ASP A 205 8.74 -10.27 -8.53
N ARG A 206 7.71 -10.94 -9.07
CA ARG A 206 7.86 -12.27 -9.66
C ARG A 206 8.82 -12.34 -10.87
N TYR A 207 9.26 -11.20 -11.39
CA TYR A 207 10.21 -11.06 -12.48
C TYR A 207 11.58 -10.55 -12.01
N GLY A 208 11.81 -10.49 -10.70
CA GLY A 208 13.06 -9.99 -10.12
C GLY A 208 13.20 -8.47 -10.13
N LYS A 209 12.15 -7.70 -10.48
CA LYS A 209 12.22 -6.24 -10.48
C LYS A 209 11.91 -5.67 -9.10
N PRO A 210 12.61 -4.63 -8.64
CA PRO A 210 12.33 -4.02 -7.35
C PRO A 210 10.94 -3.38 -7.33
N GLU A 211 10.24 -3.59 -6.23
CA GLU A 211 8.91 -3.10 -5.95
C GLU A 211 8.86 -2.68 -4.48
N THR A 212 8.43 -1.45 -4.25
CA THR A 212 8.26 -0.93 -2.90
C THR A 212 6.91 -1.37 -2.36
N HIS A 213 6.91 -1.90 -1.15
CA HIS A 213 5.71 -2.31 -0.43
C HIS A 213 5.56 -1.40 0.78
N ILE A 214 4.33 -0.97 1.04
CA ILE A 214 3.97 -0.18 2.22
C ILE A 214 2.80 -0.90 2.88
N PHE A 215 2.88 -1.06 4.18
CA PHE A 215 1.88 -1.72 5.00
C PHE A 215 1.55 -0.83 6.20
N ILE A 216 0.27 -0.70 6.51
CA ILE A 216 -0.22 -0.02 7.71
C ILE A 216 -1.14 -0.97 8.44
N PHE A 217 -0.87 -1.14 9.72
CA PHE A 217 -1.70 -1.87 10.68
C PHE A 217 -2.31 -0.87 11.67
N TYR A 218 -3.63 -0.92 11.81
CA TYR A 218 -4.37 -0.06 12.73
C TYR A 218 -4.66 -0.81 14.03
N GLY A 219 -3.76 -0.70 15.02
CA GLY A 219 -3.71 -1.62 16.16
C GLY A 219 -4.96 -1.61 17.02
N LYS A 220 -5.46 -0.42 17.37
CA LYS A 220 -6.68 -0.30 18.17
C LYS A 220 -7.89 -0.94 17.50
N ASN A 221 -8.04 -0.75 16.19
CA ASN A 221 -9.14 -1.34 15.43
C ASN A 221 -8.97 -2.86 15.31
N ALA A 222 -7.74 -3.35 15.16
CA ALA A 222 -7.43 -4.77 15.15
C ALA A 222 -7.73 -5.43 16.51
N GLU A 223 -7.43 -4.75 17.62
CA GLU A 223 -7.75 -5.20 18.97
C GLU A 223 -9.25 -5.30 19.20
N ILE A 224 -10.01 -4.27 18.83
CA ILE A 224 -11.49 -4.32 18.90
C ILE A 224 -12.03 -5.47 18.04
N PHE A 225 -11.48 -5.68 16.84
CA PHE A 225 -11.90 -6.78 15.96
C PHE A 225 -11.60 -8.15 16.57
N LYS A 226 -10.38 -8.33 17.14
CA LYS A 226 -9.97 -9.53 17.86
C LYS A 226 -10.88 -9.83 19.04
N GLN A 227 -11.13 -8.84 19.90
CA GLN A 227 -12.02 -8.96 21.06
C GLN A 227 -13.45 -9.31 20.63
N THR A 228 -13.98 -8.64 19.60
CA THR A 228 -15.33 -8.93 19.07
C THR A 228 -15.43 -10.38 18.56
N ILE A 229 -14.39 -10.90 17.91
CA ILE A 229 -14.33 -12.30 17.50
C ILE A 229 -14.35 -13.22 18.72
N MET A 230 -13.51 -12.94 19.72
CA MET A 230 -13.41 -13.77 20.93
C MET A 230 -14.70 -13.76 21.76
N GLU A 231 -15.41 -12.64 21.85
CA GLU A 231 -16.69 -12.53 22.56
C GLU A 231 -17.82 -13.26 21.84
N LYS A 232 -17.91 -13.09 20.51
CA LYS A 232 -18.97 -13.74 19.72
C LYS A 232 -18.74 -15.23 19.54
N TYR A 233 -17.49 -15.66 19.62
CA TYR A 233 -17.06 -17.03 19.36
C TYR A 233 -15.96 -17.43 20.34
N PRO A 234 -16.30 -17.57 21.64
CA PRO A 234 -15.36 -18.08 22.64
C PRO A 234 -14.83 -19.44 22.18
N GLU A 235 -13.58 -19.76 22.50
CA GLU A 235 -13.06 -21.10 22.18
C GLU A 235 -13.98 -22.15 22.77
N PRO A 236 -14.32 -23.23 22.02
CA PRO A 236 -15.01 -24.35 22.63
C PRO A 236 -14.15 -24.82 23.80
N ASP A 237 -14.76 -24.91 24.98
CA ASP A 237 -14.08 -25.39 26.17
C ASP A 237 -13.55 -26.80 25.86
N ILE A 238 -12.23 -26.91 25.69
CA ILE A 238 -11.54 -28.17 25.35
C ILE A 238 -11.77 -29.22 26.46
N LYS A 239 -12.33 -28.83 27.61
CA LYS A 239 -12.68 -29.74 28.71
C LYS A 239 -13.96 -30.54 28.51
N THR A 240 -14.84 -30.18 27.58
CA THR A 240 -16.02 -31.01 27.24
C THR A 240 -15.83 -31.60 25.85
N GLY A 241 -14.92 -32.58 25.75
CA GLY A 241 -14.78 -33.39 24.56
C GLY A 241 -16.12 -34.05 24.20
N PHE A 242 -16.59 -33.80 22.99
CA PHE A 242 -17.44 -34.74 22.28
C PHE A 242 -16.57 -35.79 21.61
#